data_AF-A0A7C3MBR9-F1
#
_entry.id   AF-A0A7C3MBR9-F1
#
_cell.length_a   1.000
_cell.length_b   1.000
_cell.length_c   1.000
_cell.angle_alpha   90.00
_cell.angle_beta   90.00
_cell.angle_gamma   90.00
#
_symmetry.space_group_name_H-M   'P 1'
#
loop_
_entity.id
_entity.type
_entity.pdbx_description
1 polymer ?
#
loop_
_entity_poly.entity_id
_entity_poly.type
_entity_poly.pdbx_seq_one_letter_code
_entity_poly.pdbx_strand_id
1 'polypeptide(L)'
;MFSFKVESGDGFCKMRIYPLDPEFSIGGYGRDDVLVFKGAPVSLSAVQKMLEKEFGEVIISLRENSIEIEMQRFDCSLVVEDIAIAIREMMENAAKDLDEIEETIKESLKKYLRRVGGDDGN
;
A
#
# COMPACT_ATOMS: atom_id res chain seq x y z
N MET A 1 4.91 2.02 -10.60
CA MET A 1 4.94 1.55 -9.21
C MET A 1 5.45 0.10 -9.10
N PHE A 2 4.76 -0.89 -9.66
CA PHE A 2 5.17 -2.30 -9.61
C PHE A 2 4.96 -3.01 -10.97
N SER A 3 5.61 -4.15 -11.17
CA SER A 3 5.32 -5.09 -12.27
C SER A 3 4.57 -6.31 -11.78
N PHE A 4 3.88 -6.96 -12.70
CA PHE A 4 3.16 -8.21 -12.44
C PHE A 4 3.71 -9.34 -13.28
N LYS A 5 3.78 -10.52 -12.67
CA LYS A 5 3.88 -11.79 -13.36
C LYS A 5 2.64 -12.60 -13.03
N VAL A 6 1.90 -13.01 -14.05
CA VAL A 6 0.69 -13.83 -13.88
C VAL A 6 1.04 -15.27 -14.19
N GLU A 7 0.68 -16.17 -13.29
CA GLU A 7 0.76 -17.61 -13.46
C GLU A 7 -0.68 -18.14 -13.29
N SER A 8 -1.33 -18.53 -14.39
CA SER A 8 -2.67 -19.10 -14.35
C SER A 8 -2.59 -20.62 -14.35
N GLY A 9 -3.37 -21.28 -13.48
CA GLY A 9 -3.58 -22.73 -13.51
C GLY A 9 -5.08 -23.04 -13.45
N ASP A 10 -5.44 -24.31 -13.60
CA ASP A 10 -6.86 -24.74 -13.64
C ASP A 10 -7.60 -24.31 -12.36
N GLY A 11 -8.49 -23.32 -12.49
CA GLY A 11 -9.38 -22.85 -11.42
C GLY A 11 -8.78 -21.83 -10.44
N PHE A 12 -7.51 -21.45 -10.59
CA PHE A 12 -6.86 -20.46 -9.74
C PHE A 12 -6.08 -19.43 -10.55
N CYS A 13 -6.12 -18.20 -10.06
CA CYS A 13 -5.31 -17.11 -10.53
C CYS A 13 -4.22 -16.78 -9.53
N LYS A 14 -2.96 -16.89 -9.96
CA LYS A 14 -1.80 -16.49 -9.17
C LYS A 14 -1.13 -15.29 -9.82
N MET A 15 -0.99 -14.23 -9.05
CA MET A 15 -0.32 -13.00 -9.47
C MET A 15 0.85 -12.74 -8.54
N ARG A 16 2.00 -12.40 -9.10
CA ARG A 16 3.16 -11.97 -8.33
C ARG A 16 3.49 -10.52 -8.65
N ILE A 17 3.56 -9.71 -7.62
CA ILE A 17 3.82 -8.27 -7.67
C ILE A 17 5.27 -8.03 -7.27
N TYR A 18 6.00 -7.31 -8.11
CA TYR A 18 7.38 -6.91 -7.85
C TYR A 18 7.50 -5.40 -7.80
N PRO A 19 8.26 -4.86 -6.84
CA PRO A 19 8.57 -3.44 -6.84
C PRO A 19 9.40 -3.09 -8.08
N LEU A 20 8.96 -2.07 -8.82
CA LEU A 20 9.74 -1.46 -9.91
C LEU A 20 10.24 -0.07 -9.52
N ASP A 21 9.44 0.63 -8.72
CA ASP A 21 9.69 1.99 -8.29
C ASP A 21 10.54 1.99 -7.01
N PRO A 22 11.64 2.76 -6.92
CA PRO A 22 12.44 2.85 -5.71
C PRO A 22 11.69 3.43 -4.51
N GLU A 23 10.60 4.18 -4.74
CA GLU A 23 9.72 4.68 -3.66
C GLU A 23 8.73 3.61 -3.18
N PHE A 24 8.64 2.47 -3.88
CA PHE A 24 7.81 1.34 -3.51
C PHE A 24 8.66 0.17 -3.01
N SER A 25 8.37 -0.29 -1.79
CA SER A 25 9.07 -1.42 -1.19
C SER A 25 8.11 -2.36 -0.50
N ILE A 26 8.53 -3.62 -0.40
CA ILE A 26 7.84 -4.66 0.37
C ILE A 26 8.64 -4.85 1.65
N GLY A 27 7.95 -4.78 2.78
CA GLY A 27 8.56 -4.59 4.08
C GLY A 27 9.03 -3.14 4.31
N GLY A 28 9.35 -2.83 5.55
CA GLY A 28 9.76 -1.50 5.99
C GLY A 28 9.46 -1.29 7.47
N TYR A 29 10.14 -0.33 8.10
CA TYR A 29 9.90 0.02 9.51
C TYR A 29 10.03 -1.16 10.50
N GLY A 30 10.90 -2.14 10.20
CA GLY A 30 11.08 -3.35 11.01
C GLY A 30 9.96 -4.39 10.84
N ARG A 31 9.09 -4.22 9.84
CA ARG A 31 7.98 -5.12 9.51
C ARG A 31 8.15 -5.68 8.11
N ASP A 32 7.81 -6.94 7.93
CA ASP A 32 7.79 -7.65 6.64
C ASP A 32 6.38 -7.66 6.01
N ASP A 33 5.35 -7.49 6.84
CA ASP A 33 3.93 -7.57 6.49
C ASP A 33 3.32 -6.25 5.96
N VAL A 34 4.13 -5.37 5.39
CA VAL A 34 3.69 -4.07 4.88
C VAL A 34 4.18 -3.81 3.46
N LEU A 35 3.39 -3.04 2.72
CA LEU A 35 3.81 -2.31 1.54
C LEU A 35 4.11 -0.87 1.92
N VAL A 36 5.21 -0.32 1.43
CA VAL A 36 5.55 1.09 1.67
C VAL A 36 5.64 1.79 0.33
N PHE A 37 4.87 2.86 0.15
CA PHE A 37 4.95 3.74 -1.01
C PHE A 37 5.12 5.19 -0.55
N LYS A 38 6.17 5.88 -1.02
CA LYS A 38 6.46 7.28 -0.61
C LYS A 38 6.46 7.47 0.91
N GLY A 39 6.98 6.47 1.63
CA GLY A 39 6.99 6.45 3.09
C GLY A 39 5.67 6.01 3.75
N ALA A 40 4.55 5.98 3.04
CA ALA A 40 3.27 5.53 3.59
C ALA A 40 3.17 4.00 3.68
N PRO A 41 2.97 3.43 4.89
CA PRO A 41 2.84 1.99 5.07
C PRO A 41 1.37 1.53 4.94
N VAL A 42 1.15 0.45 4.18
CA VAL A 42 -0.13 -0.26 4.07
C VAL A 42 0.11 -1.72 4.41
N SER A 43 -0.62 -2.27 5.38
CA SER A 43 -0.45 -3.68 5.77
C SER A 43 -0.98 -4.64 4.71
N LEU A 44 -0.32 -5.78 4.51
CA LEU A 44 -0.80 -6.83 3.60
C LEU A 44 -2.21 -7.32 3.96
N SER A 45 -2.54 -7.36 5.26
CA SER A 45 -3.89 -7.71 5.72
C SER A 45 -4.96 -6.71 5.27
N ALA A 46 -4.63 -5.43 5.14
CA ALA A 46 -5.55 -4.42 4.64
C ALA A 46 -5.77 -4.59 3.12
N VAL A 47 -4.70 -4.88 2.38
CA VAL A 47 -4.78 -5.21 0.96
C VAL A 47 -5.64 -6.45 0.75
N GLN A 48 -5.42 -7.51 1.53
CA GLN A 48 -6.19 -8.75 1.44
C GLN A 48 -7.68 -8.49 1.67
N LYS A 49 -8.05 -7.80 2.77
CA LYS A 49 -9.46 -7.47 3.05
C LYS A 49 -10.13 -6.64 1.96
N MET A 50 -9.37 -5.72 1.36
CA MET A 50 -9.84 -4.90 0.25
C MET A 50 -10.15 -5.77 -0.97
N LEU A 51 -9.21 -6.64 -1.36
CA LEU A 51 -9.40 -7.56 -2.49
C LEU A 51 -10.49 -8.60 -2.20
N GLU A 52 -10.59 -9.12 -0.98
CA GLU A 52 -11.62 -10.10 -0.60
C GLU A 52 -13.03 -9.55 -0.77
N LYS A 53 -13.22 -8.26 -0.46
CA LYS A 53 -14.50 -7.56 -0.60
C LYS A 53 -14.96 -7.48 -2.05
N GLU A 54 -14.03 -7.35 -2.99
CA GLU A 54 -14.33 -7.17 -4.42
C GLU A 54 -14.34 -8.49 -5.18
N PHE A 55 -13.46 -9.43 -4.82
CA PHE A 55 -13.16 -10.59 -5.65
C PHE A 55 -13.41 -11.96 -4.99
N GLY A 56 -13.76 -12.01 -3.70
CA GLY A 56 -14.06 -13.25 -2.99
C GLY A 56 -12.88 -13.79 -2.18
N GLU A 57 -12.61 -15.09 -2.25
CA GLU A 57 -11.50 -15.68 -1.48
C GLU A 57 -10.15 -15.30 -2.09
N VAL A 58 -9.33 -14.57 -1.33
CA VAL A 58 -8.01 -14.07 -1.74
C VAL A 58 -6.98 -14.43 -0.68
N ILE A 59 -5.86 -15.01 -1.11
CA ILE A 59 -4.72 -15.32 -0.25
C ILE A 59 -3.55 -14.44 -0.66
N ILE A 60 -3.05 -13.62 0.25
CA ILE A 60 -1.83 -12.84 0.04
C ILE A 60 -0.67 -13.47 0.81
N SER A 61 0.41 -13.75 0.11
CA SER A 61 1.64 -14.32 0.68
C SER A 61 2.85 -13.47 0.33
N LEU A 62 3.70 -13.22 1.33
CA LEU A 62 4.99 -12.58 1.12
C LEU A 62 5.99 -13.62 0.59
N ARG A 63 6.74 -13.26 -0.47
CA ARG A 63 7.77 -14.09 -1.09
C ARG A 63 9.01 -13.25 -1.39
N GLU A 64 10.00 -13.31 -0.52
CA GLU A 64 11.26 -12.54 -0.65
C GLU A 64 10.99 -11.04 -0.89
N ASN A 65 11.18 -10.55 -2.11
CA ASN A 65 10.94 -9.16 -2.53
C ASN A 65 9.65 -8.98 -3.35
N SER A 66 8.72 -9.93 -3.25
CA SER A 66 7.49 -9.97 -4.03
C SER A 66 6.29 -10.34 -3.17
N ILE A 67 5.11 -9.95 -3.63
CA ILE A 67 3.84 -10.40 -3.05
C ILE A 67 3.18 -11.33 -4.04
N GLU A 68 2.73 -12.46 -3.54
CA GLU A 68 1.91 -13.41 -4.28
C GLU A 68 0.46 -13.26 -3.85
N ILE A 69 -0.43 -13.08 -4.82
CA ILE A 69 -1.87 -13.01 -4.63
C ILE A 69 -2.47 -14.20 -5.34
N GLU A 70 -3.17 -15.06 -4.60
CA GLU A 70 -3.83 -16.25 -5.11
C GLU A 70 -5.34 -16.14 -4.91
N MET A 71 -6.10 -16.47 -5.96
CA MET A 71 -7.55 -16.30 -5.99
C MET A 71 -8.21 -17.45 -6.75
N GLN A 72 -9.38 -17.89 -6.31
CA GLN A 72 -10.17 -18.87 -7.06
C GLN A 72 -10.95 -18.18 -8.19
N ARG A 73 -10.42 -18.25 -9.42
CA ARG A 73 -11.03 -17.66 -10.64
C ARG A 73 -10.68 -18.50 -11.87
N PHE A 74 -11.66 -18.66 -12.77
CA PHE A 74 -11.48 -19.36 -14.05
C PHE A 74 -10.80 -18.50 -15.13
N ASP A 75 -10.82 -17.16 -14.99
CA ASP A 75 -10.21 -16.24 -15.94
C ASP A 75 -9.38 -15.17 -15.23
N CYS A 76 -8.05 -15.32 -15.27
CA CYS A 76 -7.11 -14.35 -14.74
C CYS A 76 -7.13 -13.02 -15.51
N SER A 77 -7.35 -13.07 -16.82
CA SER A 77 -7.14 -11.91 -17.69
C SER A 77 -8.09 -10.76 -17.37
N LEU A 78 -9.27 -11.10 -16.83
CA LEU A 78 -10.30 -10.13 -16.46
C LEU A 78 -10.07 -9.44 -15.10
N VAL A 79 -9.20 -9.97 -14.24
CA VAL A 79 -9.09 -9.51 -12.83
C VAL A 79 -7.72 -8.90 -12.53
N VAL A 80 -6.70 -9.26 -13.29
CA VAL A 80 -5.32 -8.79 -13.10
C VAL A 80 -5.23 -7.27 -13.13
N GLU A 81 -5.89 -6.63 -14.10
CA GLU A 81 -5.85 -5.18 -14.25
C GLU A 81 -6.59 -4.47 -13.10
N ASP A 82 -7.75 -5.00 -12.70
CA ASP A 82 -8.54 -4.44 -11.59
C ASP A 82 -7.78 -4.51 -10.26
N ILE A 83 -7.14 -5.65 -9.94
CA ILE A 83 -6.30 -5.80 -8.75
C ILE A 83 -5.14 -4.81 -8.79
N ALA A 84 -4.51 -4.66 -9.95
CA ALA A 84 -3.38 -3.75 -10.13
C ALA A 84 -3.77 -2.29 -9.94
N ILE A 85 -4.99 -1.91 -10.32
CA ILE A 85 -5.54 -0.58 -10.11
C ILE A 85 -5.89 -0.40 -8.64
N ALA A 86 -6.62 -1.34 -8.03
CA ALA A 86 -7.05 -1.24 -6.64
C ALA A 86 -5.89 -1.10 -5.65
N ILE A 87 -4.82 -1.91 -5.81
CA ILE A 87 -3.62 -1.79 -4.98
C ILE A 87 -2.96 -0.43 -5.17
N ARG A 88 -2.86 0.04 -6.42
CA ARG A 88 -2.23 1.32 -6.74
C ARG A 88 -2.97 2.49 -6.10
N GLU A 89 -4.28 2.53 -6.27
CA GLU A 89 -5.13 3.58 -5.70
C GLU A 89 -5.06 3.57 -4.16
N MET A 90 -5.06 2.38 -3.55
CA MET A 90 -4.90 2.25 -2.09
C MET A 90 -3.56 2.84 -1.61
N MET A 91 -2.46 2.54 -2.30
CA MET A 91 -1.14 3.07 -1.94
C MET A 91 -1.02 4.57 -2.19
N GLU A 92 -1.56 5.09 -3.30
CA GLU A 92 -1.54 6.52 -3.62
C GLU A 92 -2.38 7.32 -2.62
N ASN A 93 -3.55 6.81 -2.22
CA ASN A 93 -4.37 7.43 -1.20
C ASN A 93 -3.65 7.43 0.16
N ALA A 94 -3.01 6.32 0.55
CA ALA A 94 -2.24 6.27 1.79
C ALA A 94 -1.06 7.27 1.80
N ALA A 95 -0.38 7.45 0.67
CA ALA A 95 0.67 8.46 0.53
C ALA A 95 0.11 9.88 0.68
N LYS A 96 -1.03 10.16 0.05
CA LYS A 96 -1.69 11.47 0.16
C LYS A 96 -2.13 11.77 1.60
N ASP A 97 -2.72 10.78 2.29
CA ASP A 97 -3.15 10.93 3.68
C ASP A 97 -1.95 11.23 4.60
N LEU A 98 -0.79 10.60 4.33
CA LEU A 98 0.44 10.88 5.06
C LEU A 98 0.92 12.33 4.86
N ASP A 99 0.90 12.82 3.62
CA ASP A 99 1.26 14.21 3.30
C ASP A 99 0.35 15.21 4.04
N GLU A 100 -0.96 14.94 4.08
CA GLU A 100 -1.93 15.78 4.80
C GLU A 100 -1.69 15.80 6.31
N ILE A 101 -1.33 14.65 6.90
CA ILE A 101 -0.96 14.55 8.32
C ILE A 101 0.33 15.35 8.59
N GLU A 102 1.34 15.23 7.72
CA GLU A 102 2.60 15.96 7.86
C GLU A 102 2.38 17.48 7.87
N GLU A 103 1.60 18.00 6.92
CA GLU A 103 1.27 19.43 6.86
C GLU A 103 0.50 19.88 8.11
N THR A 104 -0.46 19.09 8.57
CA THR A 104 -1.22 19.37 9.80
C THR A 104 -0.31 19.46 11.03
N ILE A 105 0.68 18.55 11.15
CA ILE A 105 1.66 18.57 12.24
C ILE A 105 2.55 19.80 12.13
N LYS A 106 3.07 20.13 10.93
CA LYS A 106 3.89 21.33 10.70
C LYS A 106 3.16 22.61 11.10
N GLU A 107 1.89 22.74 10.71
CA GLU A 107 1.07 23.88 11.11
C GLU A 107 0.87 23.97 12.62
N SER A 108 0.61 22.82 13.25
CA SER A 108 0.40 22.75 14.70
C SER A 108 1.66 23.11 15.48
N LEU A 109 2.83 22.63 15.05
CA LEU A 109 4.13 23.00 15.62
C LEU A 109 4.44 24.49 15.41
N LYS A 110 4.17 25.06 14.23
CA LYS A 110 4.32 26.50 13.98
C LYS A 110 3.45 27.32 14.94
N LYS A 111 2.20 26.91 15.17
CA LYS A 111 1.29 27.57 16.13
C LYS A 111 1.82 27.47 17.56
N TYR A 112 2.33 26.30 17.95
CA TYR A 112 2.94 26.10 19.28
C TYR A 112 4.18 26.96 19.49
N LEU A 113 5.13 26.96 18.54
CA LEU A 113 6.36 27.76 18.62
C LEU A 113 6.07 29.27 18.69
N ARG A 114 5.06 29.77 17.96
CA ARG A 114 4.63 31.17 18.06
C ARG A 114 4.06 31.53 19.43
N ARG A 115 3.40 30.60 20.12
CA ARG A 115 2.87 30.82 21.47
C ARG A 115 3.96 30.78 22.53
N VAL A 116 4.92 29.86 22.41
CA VAL A 116 6.03 29.72 23.37
C VAL A 116 7.08 30.82 23.17
N GLY A 117 7.31 31.27 21.93
CA GLY A 117 8.21 32.39 21.63
C GLY A 117 7.56 33.77 21.71
N GLY A 118 6.29 33.87 22.13
CA GLY A 118 5.51 35.11 22.19
C GLY A 118 5.29 35.68 23.59
N ASP A 119 5.91 35.11 24.62
CA ASP A 119 5.77 35.53 26.03
C ASP A 119 6.98 36.34 26.55
N ASP A 120 7.78 36.91 25.64
CA ASP A 120 8.77 37.95 25.94
C ASP A 120 8.30 39.28 25.33
N GLY A 121 7.46 40.00 26.06
CA GLY A 121 6.93 41.29 25.61
C GLY A 121 6.12 42.03 26.67
N ASN A 122 6.70 42.15 27.88
CA ASN A 122 6.35 43.16 28.88
C ASN A 122 6.82 44.55 28.40
#